data_AF-A0A8C6XEW2-F1
#
_entry.id   AF-A0A8C6XEW2-F1
#
_cell.length_a   1.000
_cell.length_b   1.000
_cell.length_c   1.000
_cell.angle_alpha   90.00
_cell.angle_beta   90.00
_cell.angle_gamma   90.00
#
_symmetry.space_group_name_H-M   'P 1'
#
loop_
_entity.id
_entity.type
_entity.pdbx_description
1 polymer ?
#
loop_
_entity_poly.entity_id
_entity_poly.type
_entity_poly.pdbx_seq_one_letter_code
_entity_poly.pdbx_strand_id
1 'polypeptide(L)'
;MTCVDKLPEVMETPTEQQLELRSEGHAEGFFTAALQLRGQNLLVDTAVTLGQKDYKAHNILLAAVSSVFLQRLERGVQEGMNLDGVTTPSGWEAILNFAYTGELEPTPIVAGDILDAAEALGVPRVAEICKAVLIGTENEDRLSPVEEKWKTLQRLEELYNEGIGWDTELKAEGDTFRGIGYVLV
;
A
#
# COMPACT_ATOMS: atom_id res chain seq x y z
N MET A 1 62.77 -17.80 -32.48
CA MET A 1 61.59 -18.60 -32.87
C MET A 1 61.39 -19.63 -31.77
N THR A 2 60.37 -19.59 -30.94
CA THR A 2 59.00 -19.07 -31.11
C THR A 2 58.49 -18.48 -29.79
N CYS A 3 57.87 -17.30 -29.89
CA CYS A 3 57.02 -16.71 -28.88
C CYS A 3 55.74 -17.54 -28.75
N VAL A 4 55.26 -17.79 -27.53
CA VAL A 4 53.83 -18.02 -27.25
C VAL A 4 53.50 -17.37 -25.90
N ASP A 5 52.99 -16.15 -26.03
CA ASP A 5 52.00 -15.41 -25.24
C ASP A 5 51.71 -15.84 -23.79
N LYS A 6 52.07 -14.93 -22.88
CA LYS A 6 51.49 -14.82 -21.54
C LYS A 6 50.10 -14.19 -21.69
N LEU A 7 49.02 -14.94 -21.42
CA LEU A 7 47.68 -14.35 -21.32
C LEU A 7 47.65 -13.33 -20.16
N PRO A 8 46.98 -12.17 -20.32
CA PRO A 8 46.85 -11.20 -19.24
C PRO A 8 45.93 -11.76 -18.15
N GLU A 9 46.33 -11.54 -16.90
CA GLU A 9 45.50 -11.75 -15.71
C GLU A 9 44.18 -10.99 -15.90
N VAL A 10 43.07 -11.73 -15.86
CA VAL A 10 41.73 -11.15 -15.73
C VAL A 10 41.73 -10.44 -14.37
N MET A 11 41.82 -9.11 -14.41
CA MET A 11 41.48 -8.28 -13.27
C MET A 11 40.00 -8.50 -12.99
N GLU A 12 39.70 -9.37 -12.02
CA GLU A 12 38.39 -9.43 -11.42
C GLU A 12 38.12 -8.05 -10.80
N THR A 13 37.22 -7.30 -11.45
CA THR A 13 36.67 -6.07 -10.88
C THR A 13 36.01 -6.44 -9.56
N PRO A 14 36.33 -5.75 -8.44
CA PRO A 14 35.70 -6.08 -7.17
C PRO A 14 34.20 -5.83 -7.32
N THR A 15 33.41 -6.90 -7.19
CA THR A 15 31.96 -6.84 -7.03
C THR A 15 31.66 -5.80 -5.95
N GLU A 16 31.09 -4.68 -6.36
CA GLU A 16 30.54 -3.69 -5.44
C GLU A 16 29.61 -4.42 -4.49
N GLN A 17 30.00 -4.50 -3.22
CA GLN A 17 29.15 -5.04 -2.18
C GLN A 17 28.00 -4.04 -2.03
N GLN A 18 26.88 -4.31 -2.72
CA GLN A 18 25.63 -3.61 -2.45
C GLN A 18 25.24 -3.92 -1.00
N LEU A 19 25.49 -2.96 -0.12
CA LEU A 19 25.02 -3.02 1.25
C LEU A 19 23.50 -2.82 1.21
N GLU A 20 22.75 -3.89 1.38
CA GLU A 20 21.30 -3.80 1.50
C GLU A 20 20.95 -3.36 2.93
N LEU A 21 20.65 -2.07 3.10
CA LEU A 21 20.17 -1.51 4.36
C LEU A 21 18.66 -1.72 4.44
N ARG A 22 18.22 -2.70 5.23
CA ARG A 22 16.81 -2.89 5.60
C ARG A 22 16.58 -2.36 7.01
N SER A 23 15.76 -1.33 7.15
CA SER A 23 15.29 -0.87 8.46
C SER A 23 14.04 -1.65 8.85
N GLU A 24 14.13 -2.48 9.89
CA GLU A 24 13.01 -3.28 10.40
C GLU A 24 11.81 -2.41 10.84
N GLY A 25 12.07 -1.16 11.25
CA GLY A 25 11.05 -0.20 11.67
C GLY A 25 10.55 0.73 10.57
N HIS A 26 11.01 0.59 9.32
CA HIS A 26 10.65 1.54 8.25
C HIS A 26 9.15 1.53 7.94
N ALA A 27 8.56 0.33 7.78
CA ALA A 27 7.12 0.20 7.55
C ALA A 27 6.32 0.82 8.71
N GLU A 28 6.68 0.52 9.96
CA GLU A 28 6.00 1.08 11.13
C GLU A 28 6.06 2.61 11.16
N GLY A 29 7.23 3.18 10.92
CA GLY A 29 7.44 4.63 10.85
C GLY A 29 6.60 5.29 9.75
N PHE A 30 6.60 4.70 8.56
CA PHE A 30 5.82 5.20 7.42
C PHE A 30 4.31 5.22 7.72
N PHE A 31 3.75 4.11 8.20
CA PHE A 31 2.31 4.03 8.51
C PHE A 31 1.92 4.91 9.70
N THR A 32 2.81 5.07 10.69
CA THR A 32 2.62 6.02 11.79
C THR A 32 2.52 7.46 11.27
N ALA A 33 3.44 7.87 10.39
CA ALA A 33 3.41 9.18 9.77
C ALA A 33 2.15 9.37 8.91
N ALA A 34 1.79 8.37 8.09
CA ALA A 34 0.58 8.42 7.26
C ALA A 34 -0.71 8.57 8.09
N LEU A 35 -0.82 7.88 9.24
CA LEU A 35 -1.92 8.04 10.18
C LEU A 35 -1.98 9.45 10.77
N GLN A 36 -0.83 9.99 11.20
CA GLN A 36 -0.73 11.35 11.74
C GLN A 36 -1.17 12.40 10.71
N LEU A 37 -0.70 12.27 9.47
CA LEU A 37 -1.06 13.16 8.36
C LEU A 37 -2.56 13.07 8.06
N ARG A 38 -3.13 11.86 8.01
CA ARG A 38 -4.57 11.68 7.82
C ARG A 38 -5.36 12.34 8.94
N GLY A 39 -4.95 12.15 10.20
CA GLY A 39 -5.61 12.74 11.37
C GLY A 39 -5.62 14.27 11.36
N GLN A 40 -4.62 14.89 10.72
CA GLN A 40 -4.52 16.34 10.55
C GLN A 40 -5.14 16.83 9.22
N ASN A 41 -5.76 15.94 8.44
CA ASN A 41 -6.25 16.18 7.08
C ASN A 41 -5.17 16.74 6.14
N LEU A 42 -3.91 16.36 6.36
CA LEU A 42 -2.80 17.11 5.80
C LEU A 42 -2.46 16.75 4.38
N LEU A 43 -2.46 15.52 3.95
CA LEU A 43 -1.93 15.18 2.64
C LEU A 43 -2.96 14.33 1.89
N VAL A 44 -4.22 14.52 2.25
CA VAL A 44 -5.34 13.73 1.75
C VAL A 44 -5.76 14.19 0.36
N ASP A 45 -5.77 13.27 -0.58
CA ASP A 45 -6.02 13.46 -2.01
C ASP A 45 -7.30 12.73 -2.47
N THR A 46 -7.98 12.03 -1.57
CA THR A 46 -9.28 11.40 -1.85
C THR A 46 -10.25 11.57 -0.69
N ALA A 47 -11.54 11.62 -1.05
CA ALA A 47 -12.67 11.68 -0.13
C ALA A 47 -13.70 10.61 -0.49
N VAL A 48 -14.14 9.86 0.51
CA VAL A 48 -15.18 8.84 0.40
C VAL A 48 -16.39 9.28 1.21
N THR A 49 -17.56 9.31 0.59
CA THR A 49 -18.83 9.63 1.28
C THR A 49 -19.60 8.34 1.53
N LEU A 50 -20.09 8.15 2.74
CA LEU A 50 -20.94 7.01 3.10
C LEU A 50 -21.93 7.42 4.20
N GLY A 51 -23.21 7.40 3.86
CA GLY A 51 -24.28 7.98 4.67
C GLY A 51 -24.07 9.48 4.86
N GLN A 52 -23.91 9.90 6.11
CA GLN A 52 -23.66 11.31 6.46
C GLN A 52 -22.20 11.59 6.82
N LYS A 53 -21.30 10.63 6.58
CA LYS A 53 -19.88 10.74 6.92
C LYS A 53 -19.03 10.92 5.68
N ASP A 54 -18.04 11.80 5.80
CA ASP A 54 -16.99 11.98 4.82
C ASP A 54 -15.66 11.47 5.40
N TYR A 55 -15.01 10.57 4.66
CA TYR A 55 -13.74 9.97 5.03
C TYR A 55 -12.66 10.48 4.10
N LYS A 56 -11.72 11.25 4.65
CA LYS A 56 -10.51 11.67 3.93
C LYS A 56 -9.40 10.64 4.09
N ALA A 57 -8.68 10.38 3.01
CA ALA A 57 -7.61 9.39 2.99
C ALA A 57 -6.54 9.73 1.94
N HIS A 58 -5.47 8.92 1.92
CA HIS A 58 -4.46 8.88 0.88
C HIS A 58 -4.86 7.81 -0.15
N ASN A 59 -5.13 8.20 -1.38
CA ASN A 59 -5.63 7.34 -2.45
C ASN A 59 -4.63 6.24 -2.76
N ILE A 60 -3.33 6.55 -2.68
CA ILE A 60 -2.27 5.56 -2.90
C ILE A 60 -2.31 4.41 -1.87
N LEU A 61 -2.64 4.68 -0.60
CA LEU A 61 -2.78 3.65 0.43
C LEU A 61 -3.99 2.76 0.17
N LEU A 62 -5.09 3.36 -0.29
CA LEU A 62 -6.27 2.60 -0.69
C LEU A 62 -5.97 1.75 -1.94
N ALA A 63 -5.30 2.31 -2.94
CA ALA A 63 -4.89 1.60 -4.15
C ALA A 63 -3.95 0.42 -3.88
N ALA A 64 -3.10 0.53 -2.86
CA ALA A 64 -2.20 -0.55 -2.45
C ALA A 64 -2.94 -1.78 -1.88
N VAL A 65 -4.18 -1.63 -1.41
CA VAL A 65 -4.98 -2.73 -0.88
C VAL A 65 -6.25 -3.04 -1.69
N SER A 66 -6.70 -2.12 -2.54
CA SER A 66 -7.95 -2.20 -3.29
C SER A 66 -7.72 -2.04 -4.80
N SER A 67 -8.20 -3.02 -5.56
CA SER A 67 -8.21 -2.95 -7.02
C SER A 67 -9.15 -1.85 -7.57
N VAL A 68 -10.25 -1.55 -6.89
CA VAL A 68 -11.17 -0.46 -7.28
C VAL A 68 -10.50 0.90 -7.15
N PHE A 69 -9.82 1.16 -6.02
CA PHE A 69 -9.09 2.42 -5.84
C PHE A 69 -7.87 2.50 -6.76
N LEU A 70 -7.18 1.38 -7.01
CA LEU A 70 -6.10 1.33 -8.00
C LEU A 70 -6.61 1.75 -9.40
N GLN A 71 -7.70 1.15 -9.88
CA GLN A 71 -8.25 1.49 -11.19
C GLN A 71 -8.68 2.96 -11.27
N ARG A 72 -9.22 3.53 -10.19
CA ARG A 72 -9.54 4.97 -10.13
C ARG A 72 -8.28 5.82 -10.23
N LEU A 73 -7.23 5.46 -9.49
CA LEU A 73 -5.96 6.16 -9.46
C LEU A 73 -5.28 6.13 -10.84
N GLU A 74 -5.21 4.97 -11.50
CA GLU A 74 -4.67 4.81 -12.86
C GLU A 74 -5.41 5.67 -13.89
N ARG A 75 -6.73 5.80 -13.73
CA ARG A 75 -7.58 6.63 -14.60
C ARG A 75 -7.51 8.13 -14.26
N GLY A 76 -6.75 8.52 -13.24
CA GLY A 76 -6.65 9.90 -12.78
C GLY A 76 -7.98 10.46 -12.24
N VAL A 77 -8.87 9.60 -11.72
CA VAL A 77 -10.16 10.04 -11.17
C VAL A 77 -9.93 10.69 -9.80
N GLN A 78 -10.01 12.01 -9.75
CA GLN A 78 -9.83 12.82 -8.54
C GLN A 78 -11.15 13.10 -7.80
N GLU A 79 -12.29 12.74 -8.39
CA GLU A 79 -13.60 12.91 -7.78
C GLU A 79 -13.77 11.98 -6.58
N GLY A 80 -14.47 12.47 -5.56
CA GLY A 80 -14.84 11.66 -4.41
C GLY A 80 -15.65 10.42 -4.79
N MET A 81 -15.63 9.40 -3.93
CA MET A 81 -16.36 8.16 -4.13
C MET A 81 -17.54 8.07 -3.16
N ASN A 82 -18.76 7.94 -3.68
CA ASN A 82 -19.91 7.60 -2.85
C ASN A 82 -20.05 6.08 -2.75
N LEU A 83 -20.10 5.57 -1.51
CA LEU A 83 -20.27 4.15 -1.20
C LEU A 83 -21.67 3.78 -0.70
N ASP A 84 -22.64 4.70 -0.74
CA ASP A 84 -24.03 4.43 -0.43
C ASP A 84 -24.58 3.28 -1.28
N GLY A 85 -25.08 2.25 -0.61
CA GLY A 85 -25.58 1.03 -1.27
C GLY A 85 -24.51 0.08 -1.80
N VAL A 86 -23.22 0.43 -1.67
CA VAL A 86 -22.09 -0.44 -2.00
C VAL A 86 -21.62 -1.22 -0.77
N THR A 87 -21.52 -0.55 0.38
CA THR A 87 -21.08 -1.16 1.64
C THR A 87 -21.69 -0.48 2.85
N THR A 88 -21.50 -1.07 4.03
CA THR A 88 -21.90 -0.51 5.32
C THR A 88 -20.76 0.34 5.91
N PRO A 89 -21.06 1.26 6.85
CA PRO A 89 -20.02 2.01 7.56
C PRO A 89 -19.01 1.10 8.27
N SER A 90 -19.44 -0.02 8.85
CA SER A 90 -18.55 -0.99 9.50
C SER A 90 -17.60 -1.65 8.52
N GLY A 91 -18.09 -2.07 7.35
CA GLY A 91 -17.26 -2.66 6.30
C GLY A 91 -16.20 -1.69 5.77
N TRP A 92 -16.61 -0.45 5.45
CA TRP A 92 -15.68 0.59 5.00
C TRP A 92 -14.66 0.98 6.08
N GLU A 93 -15.09 1.21 7.32
CA GLU A 93 -14.20 1.60 8.42
C GLU A 93 -13.17 0.50 8.71
N ALA A 94 -13.54 -0.78 8.58
CA ALA A 94 -12.60 -1.90 8.71
C ALA A 94 -11.55 -1.91 7.60
N ILE A 95 -11.94 -1.71 6.34
CA ILE A 95 -11.01 -1.62 5.19
C ILE A 95 -10.08 -0.43 5.35
N LEU A 96 -10.62 0.73 5.72
CA LEU A 96 -9.82 1.94 5.91
C LEU A 96 -8.84 1.79 7.08
N ASN A 97 -9.25 1.15 8.18
CA ASN A 97 -8.34 0.82 9.27
C ASN A 97 -7.21 -0.09 8.77
N PHE A 98 -7.57 -1.21 8.14
CA PHE A 98 -6.61 -2.18 7.62
C PHE A 98 -5.59 -1.55 6.66
N ALA A 99 -6.02 -0.64 5.78
CA ALA A 99 -5.12 0.05 4.85
C ALA A 99 -4.01 0.87 5.55
N TYR A 100 -4.26 1.37 6.76
CA TYR A 100 -3.32 2.21 7.50
C TYR A 100 -2.59 1.45 8.63
N THR A 101 -3.17 0.39 9.18
CA THR A 101 -2.64 -0.29 10.36
C THR A 101 -2.24 -1.73 10.10
N GLY A 102 -2.71 -2.35 9.01
CA GLY A 102 -2.64 -3.79 8.81
C GLY A 102 -3.51 -4.59 9.81
N GLU A 103 -4.23 -3.93 10.71
CA GLU A 103 -5.03 -4.57 11.75
C GLU A 103 -6.46 -4.82 11.26
N LEU A 104 -6.94 -6.03 11.51
CA LEU A 104 -8.32 -6.42 11.24
C LEU A 104 -8.75 -7.55 12.18
N GLU A 105 -9.61 -7.27 13.14
CA GLU A 105 -10.13 -8.27 14.08
C GLU A 105 -11.66 -8.36 13.96
N PRO A 106 -12.18 -9.01 12.90
CA PRO A 106 -13.61 -9.07 12.68
C PRO A 106 -14.22 -10.12 13.61
N THR A 107 -15.35 -9.77 14.25
CA THR A 107 -16.16 -10.77 14.96
C THR A 107 -17.06 -11.51 13.97
N PRO A 108 -17.52 -12.74 14.26
CA PRO A 108 -18.45 -13.45 13.38
C PRO A 108 -19.73 -12.67 13.05
N ILE A 109 -20.13 -11.74 13.92
CA ILE A 109 -21.32 -10.90 13.74
C ILE A 109 -21.13 -9.89 12.60
N VAL A 110 -19.93 -9.29 12.50
CA VAL A 110 -19.64 -8.21 11.52
C VAL A 110 -18.80 -8.69 10.33
N ALA A 111 -18.25 -9.90 10.39
CA ALA A 111 -17.40 -10.46 9.33
C ALA A 111 -18.12 -10.56 7.99
N GLY A 112 -19.44 -10.79 7.97
CA GLY A 112 -20.24 -10.76 6.74
C GLY A 112 -20.23 -9.40 6.06
N ASP A 113 -20.57 -8.35 6.81
CA ASP A 113 -20.57 -6.97 6.30
C ASP A 113 -19.20 -6.53 5.77
N ILE A 114 -18.13 -6.91 6.48
CA ILE A 114 -16.76 -6.58 6.08
C ILE A 114 -16.35 -7.39 4.84
N LEU A 115 -16.77 -8.66 4.73
CA LEU A 115 -16.53 -9.47 3.55
C LEU A 115 -17.21 -8.87 2.32
N ASP A 116 -18.49 -8.52 2.42
CA ASP A 116 -19.24 -7.91 1.31
C ASP A 116 -18.56 -6.60 0.85
N ALA A 117 -18.10 -5.78 1.80
CA ALA A 117 -17.32 -4.59 1.53
C ALA A 117 -16.02 -4.89 0.78
N ALA A 118 -15.28 -5.90 1.25
CA ALA A 118 -13.98 -6.27 0.72
C ALA A 118 -14.11 -6.84 -0.69
N GLU A 119 -15.15 -7.62 -0.97
CA GLU A 119 -15.42 -8.13 -2.33
C GLU A 119 -15.85 -6.99 -3.26
N ALA A 120 -16.76 -6.12 -2.82
CA ALA A 120 -17.22 -4.98 -3.62
C ALA A 120 -16.11 -3.98 -3.96
N LEU A 121 -15.17 -3.76 -3.02
CA LEU A 121 -14.05 -2.85 -3.19
C LEU A 121 -12.77 -3.57 -3.66
N GLY A 122 -12.82 -4.89 -3.87
CA GLY A 122 -11.69 -5.69 -4.33
C GLY A 122 -10.46 -5.60 -3.41
N VAL A 123 -10.67 -5.88 -2.13
CA VAL A 123 -9.67 -5.90 -1.04
C VAL A 123 -9.43 -7.36 -0.60
N PRO A 124 -8.69 -8.16 -1.38
CA PRO A 124 -8.66 -9.61 -1.24
C PRO A 124 -8.14 -10.07 0.13
N ARG A 125 -7.14 -9.39 0.71
CA ARG A 125 -6.56 -9.77 2.01
C ARG A 125 -7.59 -9.66 3.14
N VAL A 126 -8.42 -8.61 3.13
CA VAL A 126 -9.54 -8.44 4.09
C VAL A 126 -10.61 -9.51 3.88
N ALA A 127 -10.95 -9.82 2.63
CA ALA A 127 -11.93 -10.83 2.28
C ALA A 127 -11.52 -12.22 2.82
N GLU A 128 -10.26 -12.62 2.61
CA GLU A 128 -9.76 -13.91 3.10
C GLU A 128 -9.77 -14.02 4.63
N ILE A 129 -9.44 -12.94 5.35
CA ILE A 129 -9.53 -12.90 6.82
C ILE A 129 -10.99 -13.08 7.27
N CYS A 130 -11.94 -12.39 6.64
CA CYS A 130 -13.35 -12.47 7.02
C CYS A 130 -13.95 -13.84 6.69
N LYS A 131 -13.60 -14.43 5.55
CA LYS A 131 -14.01 -15.81 5.18
C LYS A 131 -13.56 -16.81 6.24
N ALA A 132 -12.29 -16.76 6.66
CA ALA A 132 -11.76 -17.64 7.70
C ALA A 132 -12.54 -17.54 9.02
N VAL A 133 -12.90 -16.31 9.44
CA VAL A 133 -13.72 -16.09 10.65
C VAL A 133 -15.12 -16.67 10.50
N LEU A 134 -15.76 -16.50 9.33
CA LEU A 134 -17.12 -16.99 9.08
C LEU A 134 -17.21 -18.52 9.03
N ILE A 135 -16.17 -19.19 8.53
CA ILE A 135 -16.09 -20.67 8.51
C ILE A 135 -15.55 -21.26 9.82
N GLY A 136 -15.09 -20.42 10.75
CA GLY A 136 -14.58 -20.83 12.06
C GLY A 136 -13.23 -21.55 12.00
N THR A 137 -12.39 -21.25 11.01
CA THR A 137 -11.05 -21.85 10.87
C THR A 137 -9.98 -20.89 11.37
N GLU A 138 -9.00 -21.40 12.10
CA GLU A 138 -7.74 -20.68 12.30
C GLU A 138 -7.02 -20.59 10.95
N ASN A 139 -6.69 -19.36 10.54
CA ASN A 139 -5.90 -19.13 9.35
C ASN A 139 -4.43 -19.07 9.80
N GLU A 140 -3.72 -20.20 9.75
CA GLU A 140 -2.30 -20.28 10.11
C GLU A 140 -1.43 -19.39 9.21
N ASP A 141 -1.88 -19.12 7.98
CA ASP A 141 -1.25 -18.20 7.03
C ASP A 141 -1.64 -16.73 7.26
N ARG A 142 -2.39 -16.43 8.33
CA ARG A 142 -2.78 -15.07 8.67
C ARG A 142 -1.55 -14.27 9.08
N LEU A 143 -1.32 -13.23 8.33
CA LEU A 143 -0.25 -12.28 8.61
C LEU A 143 -0.56 -11.48 9.87
N SER A 144 0.51 -11.17 10.61
CA SER A 144 0.50 -10.15 11.65
C SER A 144 0.29 -8.75 11.04
N PRO A 145 -0.18 -7.77 11.82
CA PRO A 145 -0.31 -6.39 11.33
C PRO A 145 0.98 -5.81 10.76
N VAL A 146 2.14 -6.20 11.31
CA VAL A 146 3.47 -5.77 10.82
C VAL A 146 3.74 -6.34 9.42
N GLU A 147 3.46 -7.62 9.20
CA GLU A 147 3.60 -8.26 7.88
C GLU A 147 2.61 -7.67 6.86
N GLU A 148 1.38 -7.34 7.28
CA GLU A 148 0.39 -6.66 6.45
C GLU A 148 0.85 -5.25 6.03
N LYS A 149 1.47 -4.50 6.94
CA LYS A 149 2.12 -3.21 6.62
C LYS A 149 3.23 -3.40 5.59
N TRP A 150 4.10 -4.40 5.76
CA TRP A 150 5.17 -4.70 4.81
C TRP A 150 4.64 -5.06 3.42
N LYS A 151 3.62 -5.92 3.32
CA LYS A 151 3.00 -6.23 2.02
C LYS A 151 2.39 -5.00 1.36
N THR A 152 1.78 -4.12 2.16
CA THR A 152 1.22 -2.87 1.64
C THR A 152 2.32 -1.94 1.16
N LEU A 153 3.44 -1.82 1.90
CA LEU A 153 4.57 -1.01 1.50
C LEU A 153 5.27 -1.53 0.23
N GLN A 154 5.43 -2.85 0.10
CA GLN A 154 5.91 -3.48 -1.13
C GLN A 154 5.00 -3.13 -2.32
N ARG A 155 3.68 -3.17 -2.12
CA ARG A 155 2.75 -2.77 -3.16
C ARG A 155 2.87 -1.28 -3.52
N LEU A 156 3.11 -0.41 -2.54
CA LEU A 156 3.37 1.02 -2.80
C LEU A 156 4.63 1.23 -3.64
N GLU A 157 5.70 0.48 -3.35
CA GLU A 157 6.94 0.52 -4.12
C GLU A 157 6.72 0.06 -5.57
N GLU A 158 5.94 -1.01 -5.78
CA GLU A 158 5.53 -1.46 -7.12
C GLU A 158 4.76 -0.37 -7.87
N LEU A 159 3.75 0.24 -7.24
CA LEU A 159 2.97 1.33 -7.84
C LEU A 159 3.85 2.53 -8.19
N TYR A 160 4.79 2.88 -7.32
CA TYR A 160 5.76 3.94 -7.58
C TYR A 160 6.63 3.63 -8.80
N ASN A 161 7.14 2.41 -8.92
CA ASN A 161 7.96 1.97 -10.05
C ASN A 161 7.17 1.91 -11.37
N GLU A 162 5.87 1.67 -11.30
CA GLU A 162 4.94 1.73 -12.44
C GLU A 162 4.54 3.17 -12.83
N GLY A 163 4.96 4.17 -12.06
CA GLY A 163 4.61 5.58 -12.29
C GLY A 163 3.20 5.96 -11.84
N ILE A 164 2.54 5.11 -11.04
CA ILE A 164 1.17 5.30 -10.58
C ILE A 164 1.19 6.20 -9.34
N GLY A 165 0.33 7.23 -9.34
CA GLY A 165 0.19 8.16 -8.23
C GLY A 165 1.25 9.25 -8.15
N TRP A 166 2.12 9.39 -9.15
CA TRP A 166 3.05 10.52 -9.23
C TRP A 166 2.28 11.84 -9.37
N ASP A 167 2.35 12.67 -8.34
CA ASP A 167 1.71 13.98 -8.25
C ASP A 167 2.74 15.11 -8.03
N THR A 168 4.01 14.76 -7.80
CA THR A 168 5.11 15.71 -7.57
C THR A 168 6.28 15.51 -8.53
N GLU A 169 6.98 16.62 -8.81
CA GLU A 169 8.21 16.67 -9.59
C GLU A 169 9.25 17.48 -8.81
N LEU A 170 10.35 16.83 -8.40
CA LEU A 170 11.51 17.45 -7.75
C LEU A 170 12.63 17.66 -8.76
N LYS A 171 13.28 18.83 -8.72
CA LYS A 171 14.43 19.15 -9.60
C LYS A 171 15.67 19.37 -8.77
N ALA A 172 16.74 18.64 -9.08
CA ALA A 172 18.04 18.78 -8.43
C ALA A 172 19.16 18.65 -9.47
N GLU A 173 20.10 19.60 -9.50
CA GLU A 173 21.32 19.59 -10.34
C GLU A 173 21.13 19.30 -11.84
N GLY A 174 19.93 19.53 -12.39
CA GLY A 174 19.61 19.27 -13.80
C GLY A 174 18.80 17.98 -14.02
N ASP A 175 18.68 17.16 -12.99
CA ASP A 175 17.84 15.97 -12.96
C ASP A 175 16.42 16.28 -12.46
N THR A 176 15.47 15.46 -12.91
CA THR A 176 14.06 15.57 -12.54
C THR A 176 13.59 14.24 -11.98
N PHE A 177 13.14 14.25 -10.74
CA PHE A 177 12.63 13.11 -10.01
C PHE A 177 11.12 13.26 -9.86
N ARG A 178 10.35 12.25 -10.25
CA ARG A 178 8.90 12.23 -10.03
C ARG A 178 8.57 11.31 -8.88
N GLY A 179 7.57 11.68 -8.11
CA GLY A 179 7.16 10.85 -6.99
C GLY A 179 5.79 11.20 -6.44
N ILE A 180 5.40 10.43 -5.44
CA ILE A 180 4.18 10.62 -4.68
C ILE A 180 4.53 11.58 -3.53
N GLY A 181 3.88 12.73 -3.45
CA GLY A 181 4.29 13.88 -2.63
C GLY A 181 4.42 13.62 -1.14
N TYR A 182 3.91 12.49 -0.67
CA TYR A 182 3.87 12.10 0.75
C TYR A 182 4.76 10.90 1.08
N VAL A 183 5.36 10.28 0.06
CA VAL A 183 6.34 9.18 0.20
C VAL A 183 7.78 9.74 0.27
N LEU A 184 7.94 11.06 0.11
CA LEU A 184 9.22 11.78 0.12
C LEU A 184 9.58 12.40 1.49
N VAL A 185 8.79 12.11 2.54
CA VAL A 185 8.98 12.64 3.91
C VAL A 185 9.63 11.62 4.81
#